data_AF-A0AAU9ILI6-F1
#
_entry.id   AF-A0AAU9ILI6-F1
#
_cell.length_a   1.000
_cell.length_b   1.000
_cell.length_c   1.000
_cell.angle_alpha   90.00
_cell.angle_beta   90.00
_cell.angle_gamma   90.00
#
_symmetry.space_group_name_H-M   'P 1'
#
loop_
_entity.id
_entity.type
_entity.pdbx_description
1 polymer ?
#
loop_
_entity_poly.entity_id
_entity_poly.type
_entity_poly.pdbx_seq_one_letter_code
_entity_poly.pdbx_strand_id
1 'polypeptide(L)'
;MSFRPNRAFIPNPNYNEKDSNRRFNFARKLRNDQREKFREKNQGLGEFSDENSVFYCNQIMTEDYLTSLDYIDGINFLVMPRPLGEKCLLVTKNGRTYLYGYSGFLIMHFQSFFPVDDLDDDFIILDCIFNQDSNTIFIQDIQLWERQNLCDIKAEDRLTYLKTKLEEIDTSTNRTNYQFQRLPWVSANNEGLSWVYFSQWPFPRDGITFYNKSGSYVHGLNPDVLIWKDSNCSIDCQIRTGNIEVMLRAKFDGSLQTLEGYTLFKLDKKIMRKNEICHWSVLKCYIWDLDWESHDPKINRLEVIAATDRIHPYSWRQVLFLYLFDINPITYGMIEQALATQMEYSERMPILYLN
;
A
#
# COMPACT_ATOMS: atom_id res chain seq x y z
N MET A 1 -23.81 -20.69 30.04
CA MET A 1 -22.77 -19.87 30.72
C MET A 1 -22.14 -18.98 29.68
N SER A 2 -22.10 -17.68 29.98
CA SER A 2 -21.82 -16.57 29.08
C SER A 2 -20.42 -16.60 28.47
N PHE A 3 -20.35 -16.55 27.14
CA PHE A 3 -19.12 -16.23 26.42
C PHE A 3 -18.81 -14.74 26.65
N ARG A 4 -17.70 -14.47 27.35
CA ARG A 4 -17.08 -13.15 27.40
C ARG A 4 -16.08 -13.06 26.24
N PRO A 5 -16.20 -12.09 25.32
CA PRO A 5 -15.11 -11.75 24.43
C PRO A 5 -14.15 -10.85 25.21
N ASN A 6 -12.98 -11.38 25.57
CA ASN A 6 -11.88 -10.56 26.06
C ASN A 6 -10.55 -11.27 25.81
N ARG A 7 -10.00 -11.07 24.61
CA ARG A 7 -8.59 -10.76 24.44
C ARG A 7 -8.49 -9.62 23.44
N ALA A 8 -8.46 -8.43 24.01
CA ALA A 8 -8.11 -7.20 23.34
C ALA A 8 -6.78 -7.37 22.59
N PHE A 9 -6.76 -6.80 21.39
CA PHE A 9 -5.65 -6.05 20.80
C PHE A 9 -4.45 -5.88 21.73
N ILE A 10 -3.28 -6.32 21.30
CA ILE A 10 -2.02 -5.91 21.89
C ILE A 10 -1.69 -4.52 21.32
N PRO A 11 -1.73 -3.43 22.10
CA PRO A 11 -1.22 -2.15 21.64
C PRO A 11 0.30 -2.26 21.52
N ASN A 12 0.84 -1.68 20.45
CA ASN A 12 2.28 -1.48 20.27
C ASN A 12 2.91 -0.95 21.59
N PRO A 13 3.94 -1.58 22.16
CA PRO A 13 4.48 -1.23 23.49
C PRO A 13 5.12 0.18 23.60
N ASN A 14 5.22 0.93 22.49
CA ASN A 14 5.58 2.35 22.48
C ASN A 14 4.37 3.31 22.42
N TYR A 15 3.19 2.87 22.87
CA TYR A 15 1.95 3.63 22.85
C TYR A 15 1.96 4.80 23.85
N ASN A 16 2.08 6.03 23.36
CA ASN A 16 1.96 7.24 24.18
C ASN A 16 0.57 7.87 23.98
N GLU A 17 -0.27 7.80 25.02
CA GLU A 17 -1.69 8.18 25.04
C GLU A 17 -1.95 9.68 24.77
N LYS A 18 -0.92 10.52 24.92
CA LYS A 18 -0.99 11.96 24.59
C LYS A 18 -0.78 12.23 23.10
N ASP A 19 -0.01 11.39 22.40
CA ASP A 19 0.19 11.49 20.96
C ASP A 19 -1.00 10.90 20.18
N SER A 20 -1.66 9.87 20.70
CA SER A 20 -2.88 9.31 20.10
C SER A 20 -4.02 10.33 20.09
N ASN A 21 -4.28 11.03 21.20
CA ASN A 21 -5.31 12.07 21.27
C ASN A 21 -5.01 13.26 20.33
N ARG A 22 -3.74 13.62 20.14
CA ARG A 22 -3.33 14.63 19.15
C ARG A 22 -3.49 14.13 17.71
N ARG A 23 -3.14 12.88 17.42
CA ARG A 23 -3.38 12.21 16.13
C ARG A 23 -4.88 12.12 15.82
N PHE A 24 -5.72 11.78 16.80
CA PHE A 24 -7.17 11.72 16.66
C PHE A 24 -7.78 13.09 16.33
N ASN A 25 -7.34 14.14 17.04
CA ASN A 25 -7.84 15.51 16.82
C ASN A 25 -7.32 16.13 15.51
N PHE A 26 -6.07 15.84 15.13
CA PHE A 26 -5.51 16.32 13.86
C PHE A 26 -6.09 15.59 12.65
N ALA A 27 -6.22 14.26 12.72
CA ALA A 27 -6.95 13.50 11.71
C ALA A 27 -8.41 13.99 11.61
N ARG A 28 -9.05 14.37 12.72
CA ARG A 28 -10.41 14.96 12.70
C ARG A 28 -10.45 16.30 11.97
N LYS A 29 -9.42 17.13 12.09
CA LYS A 29 -9.33 18.40 11.36
C LYS A 29 -9.08 18.20 9.86
N LEU A 30 -8.13 17.33 9.48
CA LEU A 30 -7.91 16.93 8.08
C LEU A 30 -9.15 16.27 7.46
N ARG A 31 -9.87 15.44 8.23
CA ARG A 31 -11.15 14.83 7.83
C ARG A 31 -12.20 15.89 7.53
N ASN A 32 -12.26 16.99 8.28
CA ASN A 32 -13.23 18.06 8.04
C ASN A 32 -12.88 18.89 6.79
N ASP A 33 -11.60 19.18 6.55
CA ASP A 33 -11.17 19.93 5.36
C ASP A 33 -11.33 19.10 4.06
N GLN A 34 -11.05 17.79 4.13
CA GLN A 34 -11.31 16.86 3.02
C GLN A 34 -12.82 16.63 2.80
N ARG A 35 -13.62 16.67 3.87
CA ARG A 35 -15.08 16.59 3.81
C ARG A 35 -15.71 17.74 3.03
N GLU A 36 -15.23 18.97 3.21
CA GLU A 36 -15.76 20.12 2.47
C GLU A 36 -15.44 20.00 0.97
N LYS A 37 -14.20 19.65 0.63
CA LYS A 37 -13.79 19.42 -0.78
C LYS A 37 -14.49 18.23 -1.43
N PHE A 38 -14.75 17.15 -0.68
CA PHE A 38 -15.48 15.98 -1.17
C PHE A 38 -16.99 16.23 -1.27
N ARG A 39 -17.59 16.98 -0.34
CA ARG A 39 -19.00 17.41 -0.39
C ARG A 39 -19.28 18.34 -1.57
N GLU A 40 -18.33 19.20 -1.92
CA GLU A 40 -18.41 20.05 -3.12
C GLU A 40 -18.36 19.22 -4.40
N LYS A 41 -17.55 18.16 -4.44
CA LYS A 41 -17.37 17.31 -5.63
C LYS A 41 -18.49 16.27 -5.83
N ASN A 42 -19.16 15.85 -4.75
CA ASN A 42 -20.11 14.73 -4.74
C ASN A 42 -21.47 15.09 -4.10
N GLN A 43 -22.10 16.18 -4.57
CA GLN A 43 -23.48 16.48 -4.20
C GLN A 43 -24.41 15.33 -4.60
N GLY A 44 -24.96 14.61 -3.62
CA GLY A 44 -25.99 13.58 -3.84
C GLY A 44 -25.72 12.20 -3.23
N LEU A 45 -24.54 11.92 -2.66
CA LEU A 45 -24.29 10.67 -1.92
C LEU A 45 -24.64 10.86 -0.43
N GLY A 46 -25.65 10.13 0.03
CA GLY A 46 -26.24 10.26 1.37
C GLY A 46 -25.27 10.07 2.53
N GLU A 47 -25.66 10.63 3.68
CA GLU A 47 -24.93 10.64 4.95
C GLU A 47 -24.64 9.23 5.48
N PHE A 48 -23.52 8.62 5.09
CA PHE A 48 -22.95 7.48 5.83
C PHE A 48 -21.95 8.01 6.88
N SER A 49 -22.19 7.62 8.12
CA SER A 49 -21.65 8.22 9.36
C SER A 49 -20.13 8.10 9.53
N ASP A 50 -19.55 9.15 10.12
CA ASP A 50 -18.13 9.31 10.50
C ASP A 50 -17.49 8.11 11.24
N GLU A 51 -18.28 7.30 11.94
CA GLU A 51 -17.80 6.25 12.83
C GLU A 51 -17.01 5.15 12.10
N ASN A 52 -17.48 4.74 10.93
CA ASN A 52 -16.83 3.69 10.13
C ASN A 52 -15.49 4.18 9.53
N SER A 53 -15.37 5.48 9.25
CA SER A 53 -14.15 6.03 8.63
C SER A 53 -12.92 5.88 9.52
N VAL A 54 -13.10 5.93 10.85
CA VAL A 54 -12.01 5.72 11.80
C VAL A 54 -11.60 4.25 11.83
N PHE A 55 -12.57 3.34 11.76
CA PHE A 55 -12.33 1.90 11.78
C PHE A 55 -11.57 1.42 10.54
N TYR A 56 -12.00 1.86 9.35
CA TYR A 56 -11.40 1.43 8.07
C TYR A 56 -10.14 2.20 7.67
N CYS A 57 -9.78 3.25 8.42
CA CYS A 57 -8.55 3.99 8.18
C CYS A 57 -7.31 3.13 8.45
N ASN A 58 -6.33 3.20 7.56
CA ASN A 58 -5.07 2.46 7.64
C ASN A 58 -5.21 0.93 7.68
N GLN A 59 -6.33 0.37 7.21
CA GLN A 59 -6.52 -1.09 7.15
C GLN A 59 -5.92 -1.72 5.88
N ILE A 60 -5.46 -0.92 4.93
CA ILE A 60 -4.88 -1.39 3.66
C ILE A 60 -3.38 -1.62 3.84
N MET A 61 -2.90 -2.79 3.47
CA MET A 61 -1.48 -3.09 3.33
C MET A 61 -0.89 -2.33 2.15
N THR A 62 0.21 -1.63 2.36
CA THR A 62 0.95 -0.89 1.33
C THR A 62 2.31 -1.50 1.14
N GLU A 63 2.70 -1.61 -0.12
CA GLU A 63 4.00 -2.10 -0.54
C GLU A 63 5.09 -1.11 -0.13
N ASP A 64 6.24 -1.64 0.29
CA ASP A 64 7.47 -0.88 0.41
C ASP A 64 8.27 -0.92 -0.90
N TYR A 65 9.35 -0.14 -1.05
CA TYR A 65 10.06 -0.05 -2.34
C TYR A 65 11.31 -0.93 -2.40
N LEU A 66 11.52 -1.58 -3.55
CA LEU A 66 12.74 -2.35 -3.83
C LEU A 66 13.91 -1.40 -4.07
N THR A 67 14.71 -1.16 -3.01
CA THR A 67 15.92 -0.31 -3.07
C THR A 67 17.23 -1.09 -2.97
N SER A 68 17.17 -2.40 -2.71
CA SER A 68 18.33 -3.31 -2.75
C SER A 68 17.88 -4.67 -3.30
N LEU A 69 18.74 -5.31 -4.09
CA LEU A 69 18.50 -6.66 -4.62
C LEU A 69 18.56 -7.74 -3.53
N ASP A 70 19.21 -7.45 -2.40
CA ASP A 70 19.30 -8.37 -1.25
C ASP A 70 17.96 -8.59 -0.54
N TYR A 71 16.94 -7.80 -0.88
CA TYR A 71 15.61 -7.89 -0.27
C TYR A 71 14.69 -8.89 -0.96
N ILE A 72 15.09 -9.43 -2.11
CA ILE A 72 14.32 -10.40 -2.88
C ILE A 72 15.13 -11.64 -3.14
N ASP A 73 14.42 -12.75 -3.32
CA ASP A 73 15.00 -13.98 -3.85
C ASP A 73 14.03 -14.78 -4.72
N GLY A 74 14.58 -15.65 -5.57
CA GLY A 74 13.80 -16.40 -6.56
C GLY A 74 12.95 -17.54 -6.00
N ILE A 75 13.09 -17.87 -4.72
CA ILE A 75 12.49 -19.04 -4.09
C ILE A 75 11.30 -18.63 -3.22
N ASN A 76 11.50 -17.62 -2.39
CA ASN A 76 10.58 -17.18 -1.35
C ASN A 76 9.64 -16.07 -1.81
N PHE A 77 9.80 -15.54 -3.02
CA PHE A 77 8.94 -14.47 -3.52
C PHE A 77 8.00 -14.92 -4.65
N LEU A 78 6.86 -14.26 -4.71
CA LEU A 78 5.92 -14.24 -5.83
C LEU A 78 6.02 -12.89 -6.53
N VAL A 79 5.84 -12.85 -7.85
CA VAL A 79 5.76 -11.61 -8.64
C VAL A 79 4.38 -11.44 -9.25
N MET A 80 3.91 -10.18 -9.26
CA MET A 80 2.60 -9.80 -9.79
C MET A 80 2.72 -8.47 -10.56
N PRO A 81 1.96 -8.28 -11.66
CA PRO A 81 1.82 -6.95 -12.25
C PRO A 81 1.06 -6.02 -11.29
N ARG A 82 1.49 -4.77 -11.16
CA ARG A 82 0.74 -3.75 -10.44
C ARG A 82 -0.07 -2.94 -11.46
N PRO A 83 -1.42 -3.00 -11.49
CA PRO A 83 -2.22 -2.08 -12.29
C PRO A 83 -2.07 -0.64 -11.80
N LEU A 84 -2.29 0.33 -12.69
CA LEU A 84 -2.53 1.72 -12.31
C LEU A 84 -3.91 1.84 -11.63
N GLY A 85 -3.96 2.49 -10.47
CA GLY A 85 -5.20 2.72 -9.74
C GLY A 85 -4.98 2.98 -8.24
N GLU A 86 -6.05 3.37 -7.56
CA GLU A 86 -6.02 3.68 -6.12
C GLU A 86 -6.23 2.41 -5.29
N LYS A 87 -5.39 2.17 -4.27
CA LYS A 87 -5.65 1.06 -3.34
C LYS A 87 -6.92 1.33 -2.53
N CYS A 88 -7.76 0.32 -2.41
CA CYS A 88 -9.01 0.37 -1.67
C CYS A 88 -9.29 -0.96 -0.96
N LEU A 89 -9.95 -0.88 0.18
CA LEU A 89 -10.52 -2.01 0.88
C LEU A 89 -11.92 -2.27 0.33
N LEU A 90 -12.16 -3.48 -0.18
CA LEU A 90 -13.50 -3.94 -0.53
C LEU A 90 -14.08 -4.68 0.66
N VAL A 91 -15.23 -4.22 1.15
CA VAL A 91 -15.96 -4.83 2.26
C VAL A 91 -17.34 -5.24 1.77
N THR A 92 -17.70 -6.51 1.87
CA THR A 92 -19.06 -6.99 1.60
C THR A 92 -19.72 -7.43 2.90
N LYS A 93 -20.97 -6.97 3.12
CA LYS A 93 -21.83 -7.35 4.25
C LYS A 93 -23.31 -7.21 3.84
N ASN A 94 -24.17 -8.15 4.26
CA ASN A 94 -25.63 -8.09 4.03
C ASN A 94 -25.97 -7.82 2.55
N GLY A 95 -25.33 -8.57 1.65
CA GLY A 95 -25.45 -8.42 0.20
C GLY A 95 -24.84 -7.15 -0.41
N ARG A 96 -24.43 -6.16 0.37
CA ARG A 96 -23.87 -4.89 -0.14
C ARG A 96 -22.36 -4.88 -0.08
N THR A 97 -21.75 -4.23 -1.07
CA THR A 97 -20.31 -4.03 -1.16
C THR A 97 -19.96 -2.55 -1.05
N TYR A 98 -18.90 -2.26 -0.32
CA TYR A 98 -18.40 -0.93 0.00
C TYR A 98 -16.92 -0.88 -0.35
N LEU A 99 -16.49 0.18 -1.04
CA LEU A 99 -15.07 0.46 -1.26
C LEU A 99 -14.62 1.59 -0.36
N TYR A 100 -13.63 1.33 0.49
CA TYR A 100 -13.01 2.32 1.35
C TYR A 100 -11.60 2.64 0.87
N GLY A 101 -11.25 3.93 0.80
CA GLY A 101 -9.89 4.35 0.51
C GLY A 101 -8.96 4.18 1.71
N TYR A 102 -7.67 4.42 1.51
CA TYR A 102 -6.64 4.33 2.56
C TYR A 102 -6.95 5.19 3.81
N SER A 103 -7.58 6.34 3.60
CA SER A 103 -8.04 7.26 4.65
C SER A 103 -9.21 6.73 5.50
N GLY A 104 -9.79 5.60 5.11
CA GLY A 104 -11.02 5.04 5.66
C GLY A 104 -12.29 5.67 5.10
N PHE A 105 -12.18 6.66 4.21
CA PHE A 105 -13.36 7.26 3.58
C PHE A 105 -13.99 6.31 2.56
N LEU A 106 -15.32 6.24 2.60
CA LEU A 106 -16.10 5.50 1.61
C LEU A 106 -15.96 6.19 0.24
N ILE A 107 -15.45 5.44 -0.74
CA ILE A 107 -15.36 5.87 -2.13
C ILE A 107 -16.72 5.66 -2.79
N MET A 108 -17.29 4.46 -2.67
CA MET A 108 -18.57 4.09 -3.26
C MET A 108 -19.16 2.84 -2.60
N HIS A 109 -20.44 2.56 -2.86
CA HIS A 109 -21.09 1.31 -2.49
C HIS A 109 -22.06 0.86 -3.60
N PHE A 110 -22.25 -0.45 -3.71
CA PHE A 110 -23.12 -1.06 -4.72
C PHE A 110 -23.49 -2.50 -4.29
N GLN A 111 -24.45 -3.11 -4.98
CA GLN A 111 -24.81 -4.52 -4.81
C GLN A 111 -23.90 -5.36 -5.71
N SER A 112 -23.03 -6.20 -5.14
CA SER A 112 -22.15 -7.10 -5.93
C SER A 112 -22.69 -8.53 -5.99
N PHE A 113 -21.94 -9.40 -6.65
CA PHE A 113 -22.19 -10.85 -6.72
C PHE A 113 -21.53 -11.64 -5.57
N PHE A 114 -20.81 -10.99 -4.65
CA PHE A 114 -20.13 -11.70 -3.57
C PHE A 114 -21.15 -12.39 -2.66
N PRO A 115 -21.00 -13.70 -2.41
CA PRO A 115 -21.94 -14.47 -1.61
C PRO A 115 -21.71 -14.14 -0.14
N VAL A 116 -22.53 -13.26 0.41
CA VAL A 116 -22.60 -13.04 1.85
C VAL A 116 -24.04 -13.29 2.25
N ASP A 117 -24.23 -14.35 3.02
CA ASP A 117 -25.53 -14.68 3.60
C ASP A 117 -26.02 -13.52 4.47
N ASP A 118 -27.34 -13.41 4.66
CA ASP A 118 -27.95 -12.41 5.54
C ASP A 118 -27.71 -12.70 7.04
N LEU A 119 -26.69 -13.50 7.38
CA LEU A 119 -26.24 -13.71 8.74
C LEU A 119 -25.46 -12.48 9.21
N ASP A 120 -25.82 -11.95 10.38
CA ASP A 120 -25.34 -10.66 10.89
C ASP A 120 -23.80 -10.51 11.01
N ASP A 121 -23.06 -11.62 10.97
CA ASP A 121 -21.64 -11.73 11.27
C ASP A 121 -20.76 -12.19 10.09
N ASP A 122 -21.31 -12.41 8.89
CA ASP A 122 -20.50 -12.83 7.74
C ASP A 122 -20.06 -11.60 6.93
N PHE A 123 -18.75 -11.51 6.69
CA PHE A 123 -18.15 -10.39 5.95
C PHE A 123 -17.16 -10.92 4.92
N ILE A 124 -16.92 -10.17 3.85
CA ILE A 124 -15.76 -10.40 2.99
C ILE A 124 -14.95 -9.12 2.98
N ILE A 125 -13.65 -9.21 3.25
CA ILE A 125 -12.72 -8.08 3.23
C ILE A 125 -11.54 -8.41 2.30
N LEU A 126 -11.47 -7.70 1.18
CA LEU A 126 -10.45 -7.87 0.15
C LEU A 126 -9.58 -6.61 0.02
N ASP A 127 -8.30 -6.81 -0.25
CA ASP A 127 -7.38 -5.75 -0.66
C ASP A 127 -7.44 -5.62 -2.18
N CYS A 128 -7.80 -4.42 -2.66
CA CYS A 128 -8.07 -4.16 -4.05
C CYS A 128 -7.36 -2.90 -4.55
N ILE A 129 -7.27 -2.80 -5.87
CA ILE A 129 -6.86 -1.59 -6.59
C ILE A 129 -8.02 -1.20 -7.50
N PHE A 130 -8.56 -0.02 -7.31
CA PHE A 130 -9.63 0.51 -8.15
C PHE A 130 -9.06 1.42 -9.24
N ASN A 131 -9.30 1.05 -10.50
CA ASN A 131 -9.07 1.91 -11.65
C ASN A 131 -10.39 2.56 -12.05
N GLN A 132 -10.48 3.87 -11.83
CA GLN A 132 -11.70 4.63 -12.10
C GLN A 132 -11.98 4.78 -13.60
N ASP A 133 -10.94 4.91 -14.43
CA ASP A 133 -11.10 5.13 -15.87
C ASP A 133 -11.70 3.90 -16.57
N SER A 134 -11.30 2.70 -16.15
CA SER A 134 -11.82 1.43 -16.67
C SER A 134 -12.99 0.85 -15.87
N ASN A 135 -13.35 1.46 -14.74
CA ASN A 135 -14.29 0.90 -13.75
C ASN A 135 -13.93 -0.54 -13.35
N THR A 136 -12.64 -0.84 -13.19
CA THR A 136 -12.15 -2.17 -12.83
C THR A 136 -11.64 -2.17 -11.40
N ILE A 137 -12.11 -3.14 -10.62
CA ILE A 137 -11.64 -3.46 -9.28
C ILE A 137 -10.73 -4.68 -9.39
N PHE A 138 -9.43 -4.43 -9.29
CA PHE A 138 -8.43 -5.48 -9.27
C PHE A 138 -8.28 -6.05 -7.87
N ILE A 139 -8.53 -7.33 -7.68
CA ILE A 139 -8.45 -8.00 -6.37
C ILE A 139 -7.03 -8.54 -6.20
N GLN A 140 -6.32 -8.01 -5.20
CA GLN A 140 -4.89 -8.26 -4.98
C GLN A 140 -4.64 -9.28 -3.86
N ASP A 141 -5.33 -9.15 -2.72
CA ASP A 141 -5.14 -10.01 -1.54
C ASP A 141 -6.46 -10.10 -0.73
N ILE A 142 -6.45 -10.87 0.34
CA ILE A 142 -7.60 -11.16 1.19
C ILE A 142 -7.25 -11.02 2.66
N GLN A 143 -8.12 -10.35 3.42
CA GLN A 143 -7.99 -10.23 4.88
C GLN A 143 -8.95 -11.17 5.59
N LEU A 144 -10.18 -11.30 5.07
CA LEU A 144 -11.25 -12.02 5.74
C LEU A 144 -12.24 -12.56 4.72
N TRP A 145 -12.63 -13.84 4.88
CA TRP A 145 -13.74 -14.45 4.16
C TRP A 145 -14.73 -15.06 5.16
N GLU A 146 -15.96 -14.58 5.15
CA GLU A 146 -17.02 -14.88 6.12
C GLU A 146 -16.56 -14.66 7.57
N ARG A 147 -16.17 -15.72 8.27
CA ARG A 147 -15.68 -15.67 9.67
C ARG A 147 -14.21 -16.02 9.79
N GLN A 148 -13.54 -16.30 8.68
CA GLN A 148 -12.15 -16.71 8.64
C GLN A 148 -11.28 -15.48 8.46
N ASN A 149 -10.62 -15.06 9.54
CA ASN A 149 -9.54 -14.08 9.47
C ASN A 149 -8.30 -14.76 8.89
N LEU A 150 -7.76 -14.18 7.83
CA LEU A 150 -6.64 -14.70 7.07
C LEU A 150 -5.37 -13.86 7.26
N CYS A 151 -5.40 -12.76 8.02
CA CYS A 151 -4.27 -11.83 8.12
C CYS A 151 -2.98 -12.50 8.62
N ASP A 152 -3.08 -13.43 9.57
CA ASP A 152 -1.93 -14.16 10.12
C ASP A 152 -1.48 -15.36 9.26
N ILE A 153 -2.20 -15.65 8.17
CA ILE A 153 -1.86 -16.73 7.22
C ILE A 153 -0.80 -16.22 6.25
N LYS A 154 0.07 -17.11 5.77
CA LYS A 154 1.11 -16.81 4.78
C LYS A 154 0.53 -16.29 3.47
N ALA A 155 1.22 -15.37 2.80
CA ALA A 155 0.76 -14.76 1.56
C ALA A 155 0.42 -15.77 0.46
N GLU A 156 1.26 -16.78 0.25
CA GLU A 156 1.01 -17.80 -0.79
C GLU A 156 -0.30 -18.59 -0.53
N ASP A 157 -0.56 -18.91 0.74
CA ASP A 157 -1.78 -19.59 1.16
C ASP A 157 -3.02 -18.67 1.04
N ARG A 158 -2.90 -17.39 1.43
CA ARG A 158 -3.98 -16.40 1.27
C ARG A 158 -4.35 -16.21 -0.19
N LEU A 159 -3.36 -16.03 -1.06
CA LEU A 159 -3.57 -15.84 -2.50
C LEU A 159 -4.19 -17.09 -3.13
N THR A 160 -3.73 -18.28 -2.75
CA THR A 160 -4.31 -19.55 -3.22
C THR A 160 -5.76 -19.70 -2.75
N TYR A 161 -6.05 -19.41 -1.47
CA TYR A 161 -7.40 -19.43 -0.93
C TYR A 161 -8.33 -18.45 -1.66
N LEU A 162 -7.86 -17.21 -1.86
CA LEU A 162 -8.59 -16.19 -2.64
C LEU A 162 -8.90 -16.67 -4.05
N LYS A 163 -7.93 -17.30 -4.75
CA LYS A 163 -8.14 -17.87 -6.09
C LYS A 163 -9.31 -18.85 -6.08
N THR A 164 -9.25 -19.84 -5.20
CA THR A 164 -10.27 -20.88 -5.10
C THR A 164 -11.64 -20.28 -4.81
N LYS A 165 -11.72 -19.33 -3.88
CA LYS A 165 -12.98 -18.66 -3.54
C LYS A 165 -13.56 -17.83 -4.68
N LEU A 166 -12.73 -17.13 -5.44
CA LEU A 166 -13.22 -16.37 -6.59
C LEU A 166 -13.66 -17.28 -7.76
N GLU A 167 -13.03 -18.45 -7.93
CA GLU A 167 -13.42 -19.44 -8.93
C GLU A 167 -14.74 -20.17 -8.60
N GLU A 168 -15.11 -20.25 -7.32
CA GLU A 168 -16.38 -20.82 -6.84
C GLU A 168 -17.59 -19.90 -7.09
N ILE A 169 -17.38 -18.60 -7.34
CA ILE A 169 -18.47 -17.62 -7.40
C ILE A 169 -19.07 -17.50 -8.80
N ASP A 170 -20.39 -17.58 -8.88
CA ASP A 170 -21.15 -17.28 -10.10
C ASP A 170 -21.27 -15.77 -10.35
N THR A 171 -20.35 -15.25 -11.17
CA THR A 171 -20.31 -13.83 -11.57
C THR A 171 -21.41 -13.45 -12.58
N SER A 172 -22.20 -14.39 -13.11
CA SER A 172 -23.31 -14.08 -14.04
C SER A 172 -24.41 -13.24 -13.37
N THR A 173 -24.45 -13.27 -12.04
CA THR A 173 -25.37 -12.49 -11.20
C THR A 173 -24.91 -11.04 -10.97
N ASN A 174 -23.73 -10.65 -11.48
CA ASN A 174 -23.22 -9.29 -11.32
C ASN A 174 -24.13 -8.27 -12.02
N ARG A 175 -24.78 -7.42 -11.24
CA ARG A 175 -25.64 -6.32 -11.73
C ARG A 175 -24.96 -4.96 -11.71
N THR A 176 -23.67 -4.93 -11.40
CA THR A 176 -22.89 -3.68 -11.35
C THR A 176 -22.28 -3.36 -12.71
N ASN A 177 -21.92 -2.09 -12.89
CA ASN A 177 -21.09 -1.66 -14.02
C ASN A 177 -19.59 -1.85 -13.76
N TYR A 178 -19.21 -2.47 -12.63
CA TYR A 178 -17.81 -2.67 -12.25
C TYR A 178 -17.33 -4.05 -12.67
N GLN A 179 -16.12 -4.08 -13.23
CA GLN A 179 -15.42 -5.31 -13.55
C GLN A 179 -14.58 -5.75 -12.35
N PHE A 180 -14.56 -7.04 -12.05
CA PHE A 180 -13.74 -7.60 -10.98
C PHE A 180 -12.70 -8.52 -11.61
N GLN A 181 -11.43 -8.25 -11.33
CA GLN A 181 -10.34 -9.03 -11.89
C GLN A 181 -9.33 -9.38 -10.81
N ARG A 182 -9.16 -10.67 -10.52
CA ARG A 182 -8.06 -11.13 -9.67
C ARG A 182 -6.72 -10.89 -10.35
N LEU A 183 -5.76 -10.33 -9.63
CA LEU A 183 -4.40 -10.19 -10.15
C LEU A 183 -3.68 -11.54 -10.15
N PRO A 184 -3.01 -11.90 -11.25
CA PRO A 184 -2.22 -13.12 -11.29
C PRO A 184 -0.90 -12.97 -10.52
N TRP A 185 -0.38 -14.10 -10.05
CA TRP A 185 0.93 -14.24 -9.43
C TRP A 185 1.63 -15.47 -9.99
N VAL A 186 2.95 -15.41 -10.02
CA VAL A 186 3.84 -16.54 -10.34
C VAL A 186 5.06 -16.47 -9.42
N SER A 187 5.84 -17.55 -9.34
CA SER A 187 7.12 -17.52 -8.61
C SER A 187 8.05 -16.44 -9.16
N ALA A 188 8.83 -15.80 -8.29
CA ALA A 188 9.81 -14.78 -8.64
C ALA A 188 11.09 -15.36 -9.29
N ASN A 189 10.97 -16.34 -10.20
CA ASN A 189 12.10 -16.80 -11.01
C ASN A 189 12.20 -15.98 -12.30
N ASN A 190 13.24 -16.21 -13.10
CA ASN A 190 13.45 -15.45 -14.35
C ASN A 190 12.27 -15.55 -15.32
N GLU A 191 11.68 -16.75 -15.46
CA GLU A 191 10.51 -16.95 -16.32
C GLU A 191 9.30 -16.15 -15.83
N GLY A 192 9.04 -16.18 -14.52
CA GLY A 192 7.94 -15.44 -13.90
C GLY A 192 8.12 -13.94 -14.00
N LEU A 193 9.33 -13.42 -13.73
CA LEU A 193 9.64 -12.00 -13.87
C LEU A 193 9.49 -11.55 -15.33
N SER A 194 10.07 -12.30 -16.27
CA SER A 194 9.97 -12.03 -17.71
C SER A 194 8.52 -12.00 -18.17
N TRP A 195 7.72 -12.99 -17.74
CA TRP A 195 6.30 -13.03 -18.03
C TRP A 195 5.56 -11.80 -17.50
N VAL A 196 5.77 -11.40 -16.24
CA VAL A 196 5.11 -10.21 -15.70
C VAL A 196 5.56 -8.93 -16.41
N TYR A 197 6.85 -8.80 -16.73
CA TYR A 197 7.45 -7.59 -17.27
C TYR A 197 7.15 -7.37 -18.77
N PHE A 198 7.24 -8.43 -19.59
CA PHE A 198 7.10 -8.32 -21.04
C PHE A 198 5.69 -8.62 -21.57
N SER A 199 4.82 -9.26 -20.77
CA SER A 199 3.45 -9.52 -21.21
C SER A 199 2.66 -8.24 -21.42
N GLN A 200 1.75 -8.29 -22.40
CA GLN A 200 0.75 -7.24 -22.60
C GLN A 200 -0.39 -7.46 -21.61
N TRP A 201 -0.61 -6.48 -20.74
CA TRP A 201 -1.69 -6.49 -19.76
C TRP A 201 -2.91 -5.74 -20.30
N PRO A 202 -4.13 -6.19 -19.98
CA PRO A 202 -5.37 -5.51 -20.41
C PRO A 202 -5.62 -4.21 -19.62
N PHE A 203 -4.65 -3.74 -18.85
CA PHE A 203 -4.71 -2.56 -18.01
C PHE A 203 -3.37 -1.81 -18.04
N PRO A 204 -3.36 -0.49 -17.86
CA PRO A 204 -2.14 0.27 -17.64
C PRO A 204 -1.46 -0.22 -16.36
N ARG A 205 -0.14 -0.36 -16.39
CA ARG A 205 0.66 -0.79 -15.23
C ARG A 205 1.24 0.40 -14.47
N ASP A 206 1.46 0.16 -13.18
CA ASP A 206 2.17 1.02 -12.25
C ASP A 206 3.19 0.21 -11.41
N GLY A 207 3.96 -0.64 -12.07
CA GLY A 207 5.06 -1.41 -11.49
C GLY A 207 4.88 -2.92 -11.46
N ILE A 208 5.78 -3.56 -10.73
CA ILE A 208 5.78 -4.99 -10.40
C ILE A 208 5.90 -5.12 -8.89
N THR A 209 5.06 -5.96 -8.29
CA THR A 209 5.13 -6.25 -6.85
C THR A 209 5.75 -7.61 -6.58
N PHE A 210 6.56 -7.68 -5.54
CA PHE A 210 7.19 -8.88 -5.02
C PHE A 210 6.59 -9.19 -3.64
N TYR A 211 5.95 -10.34 -3.50
CA TYR A 211 5.35 -10.80 -2.25
C TYR A 211 6.19 -11.91 -1.64
N ASN A 212 6.68 -11.73 -0.42
CA ASN A 212 7.26 -12.84 0.32
C ASN A 212 6.17 -13.88 0.61
N LYS A 213 6.35 -15.10 0.13
CA LYS A 213 5.40 -16.23 0.26
C LYS A 213 4.98 -16.46 1.71
N SER A 214 5.92 -16.29 2.65
CA SER A 214 5.67 -16.51 4.08
C SER A 214 5.20 -15.26 4.84
N GLY A 215 5.10 -14.11 4.19
CA GLY A 215 4.69 -12.85 4.81
C GLY A 215 3.21 -12.84 5.23
N SER A 216 2.91 -12.30 6.40
CA SER A 216 1.54 -12.06 6.86
C SER A 216 0.96 -10.79 6.23
N TYR A 217 -0.36 -10.62 6.32
CA TYR A 217 -1.02 -9.38 5.93
C TYR A 217 -0.89 -8.38 7.09
N VAL A 218 -0.08 -7.34 6.88
CA VAL A 218 0.11 -6.27 7.87
C VAL A 218 -0.52 -4.98 7.35
N HIS A 219 -1.39 -4.38 8.15
CA HIS A 219 -2.01 -3.10 7.84
C HIS A 219 -0.95 -1.97 7.78
N GLY A 220 -1.02 -1.13 6.73
CA GLY A 220 -0.01 -0.11 6.48
C GLY A 220 1.22 -0.65 5.76
N LEU A 221 2.38 -0.01 5.95
CA LEU A 221 3.62 -0.38 5.25
C LEU A 221 4.06 -1.79 5.64
N ASN A 222 4.13 -2.68 4.65
CA ASN A 222 4.59 -4.05 4.84
C ASN A 222 5.94 -4.28 4.13
N PRO A 223 7.05 -4.50 4.86
CA PRO A 223 8.36 -4.74 4.26
C PRO A 223 8.46 -6.09 3.53
N ASP A 224 7.54 -7.03 3.76
CA ASP A 224 7.47 -8.32 3.06
C ASP A 224 6.78 -8.21 1.69
N VAL A 225 6.27 -7.04 1.34
CA VAL A 225 5.69 -6.75 0.03
C VAL A 225 6.41 -5.56 -0.58
N LEU A 226 7.17 -5.80 -1.64
CA LEU A 226 7.97 -4.78 -2.30
C LEU A 226 7.37 -4.40 -3.65
N ILE A 227 7.60 -3.16 -4.09
CA ILE A 227 7.30 -2.68 -5.43
C ILE A 227 8.57 -2.18 -6.12
N TRP A 228 8.72 -2.56 -7.38
CA TRP A 228 9.72 -2.03 -8.28
C TRP A 228 9.05 -1.41 -9.51
N LYS A 229 9.66 -0.34 -10.03
CA LYS A 229 9.12 0.42 -11.16
C LYS A 229 10.23 0.85 -12.11
N ASP A 230 9.90 0.89 -13.38
CA ASP A 230 10.68 1.56 -14.42
C ASP A 230 9.74 2.17 -15.48
N SER A 231 10.33 2.81 -16.50
CA SER A 231 9.57 3.42 -17.59
C SER A 231 8.83 2.41 -18.46
N ASN A 232 9.11 1.11 -18.41
CA ASN A 232 8.39 0.10 -19.19
C ASN A 232 7.18 -0.46 -18.43
N CYS A 233 7.19 -0.40 -17.09
CA CYS A 233 6.12 -0.95 -16.26
C CYS A 233 5.35 0.09 -15.42
N SER A 234 5.73 1.36 -15.40
CA SER A 234 4.99 2.42 -14.71
C SER A 234 4.89 3.70 -15.54
N ILE A 235 3.67 4.19 -15.74
CA ILE A 235 3.41 5.45 -16.43
C ILE A 235 4.01 6.65 -15.68
N ASP A 236 4.02 6.62 -14.35
CA ASP A 236 4.60 7.66 -13.52
C ASP A 236 6.10 7.81 -13.77
N CYS A 237 6.80 6.69 -14.02
CA CYS A 237 8.21 6.67 -14.40
C CYS A 237 8.44 7.17 -15.83
N GLN A 238 7.49 7.01 -16.76
CA GLN A 238 7.61 7.49 -18.14
C GLN A 238 7.56 9.00 -18.24
N ILE A 239 6.68 9.64 -17.45
CA ILE A 239 6.44 11.09 -17.48
C ILE A 239 7.29 11.86 -16.48
N ARG A 240 8.11 11.16 -15.68
CA ARG A 240 8.96 11.76 -14.67
C ARG A 240 9.96 12.70 -15.33
N THR A 241 9.90 13.99 -14.96
CA THR A 241 10.81 15.02 -15.46
C THR A 241 11.20 15.95 -14.31
N GLY A 242 12.43 16.46 -14.34
CA GLY A 242 12.87 17.53 -13.44
C GLY A 242 13.30 17.06 -12.05
N ASN A 243 12.74 17.69 -11.01
CA ASN A 243 13.19 17.55 -9.62
C ASN A 243 12.62 16.28 -8.95
N ILE A 244 13.39 15.71 -8.02
CA ILE A 244 12.94 14.58 -7.20
C ILE A 244 11.91 15.07 -6.19
N GLU A 245 10.65 14.71 -6.40
CA GLU A 245 9.53 15.07 -5.54
C GLU A 245 9.30 14.05 -4.43
N VAL A 246 9.26 14.52 -3.18
CA VAL A 246 9.00 13.70 -2.00
C VAL A 246 7.95 14.33 -1.08
N MET A 247 7.22 13.47 -0.37
CA MET A 247 6.21 13.89 0.60
C MET A 247 6.71 13.62 2.00
N LEU A 248 7.00 14.66 2.80
CA LEU A 248 7.53 14.52 4.15
C LEU A 248 6.63 15.19 5.18
N ARG A 249 6.54 14.62 6.37
CA ARG A 249 5.66 15.10 7.43
C ARG A 249 6.38 16.09 8.34
N ALA A 250 5.82 17.28 8.49
CA ALA A 250 6.38 18.32 9.35
C ALA A 250 6.07 18.10 10.85
N LYS A 251 7.06 18.35 11.70
CA LYS A 251 6.94 18.32 13.18
C LYS A 251 7.06 19.71 13.79
N PHE A 252 6.62 19.87 15.04
CA PHE A 252 6.64 21.17 15.74
C PHE A 252 8.04 21.79 15.88
N ASP A 253 9.06 20.94 15.91
CA ASP A 253 10.46 21.33 16.04
C ASP A 253 11.14 21.65 14.70
N GLY A 254 10.40 21.57 13.59
CA GLY A 254 10.90 21.75 12.23
C GLY A 254 11.35 20.48 11.54
N SER A 255 11.37 19.33 12.24
CA SER A 255 11.78 18.07 11.66
C SER A 255 10.81 17.62 10.56
N LEU A 256 11.36 17.20 9.42
CA LEU A 256 10.62 16.58 8.32
C LEU A 256 10.87 15.08 8.33
N GLN A 257 9.80 14.31 8.46
CA GLN A 257 9.85 12.88 8.71
C GLN A 257 9.19 12.03 7.63
N THR A 258 9.74 10.84 7.40
CA THR A 258 9.11 9.78 6.60
C THR A 258 7.92 9.15 7.33
N LEU A 259 7.26 8.19 6.68
CA LEU A 259 6.14 7.44 7.25
C LEU A 259 6.50 6.73 8.57
N GLU A 260 7.69 6.13 8.61
CA GLU A 260 8.24 5.39 9.75
C GLU A 260 8.79 6.32 10.84
N GLY A 261 8.95 7.61 10.54
CA GLY A 261 9.43 8.63 11.48
C GLY A 261 10.91 9.00 11.35
N TYR A 262 11.62 8.51 10.33
CA TYR A 262 13.00 8.92 10.07
C TYR A 262 13.06 10.41 9.77
N THR A 263 13.90 11.15 10.49
CA THR A 263 14.06 12.59 10.29
C THR A 263 15.13 12.85 9.25
N LEU A 264 14.70 13.26 8.06
CA LEU A 264 15.60 13.48 6.92
C LEU A 264 16.05 14.93 6.78
N PHE A 265 15.27 15.89 7.30
CA PHE A 265 15.59 17.31 7.21
C PHE A 265 15.07 18.07 8.43
N LYS A 266 15.65 19.24 8.72
CA LYS A 266 15.15 20.15 9.76
C LYS A 266 14.95 21.56 9.18
N LEU A 267 13.70 21.97 9.05
CA LEU A 267 13.34 23.31 8.61
C LEU A 267 13.65 24.35 9.70
N ASP A 268 14.10 25.53 9.27
CA ASP A 268 14.13 26.71 10.14
C ASP A 268 12.70 27.07 10.56
N LYS A 269 12.50 27.30 11.86
CA LYS A 269 11.22 27.75 12.43
C LYS A 269 10.71 29.06 11.80
N LYS A 270 11.60 29.92 11.28
CA LYS A 270 11.22 31.11 10.52
C LYS A 270 10.52 30.74 9.21
N ILE A 271 11.02 29.74 8.49
CA ILE A 271 10.40 29.22 7.26
C ILE A 271 9.06 28.59 7.58
N MET A 272 8.95 27.83 8.68
CA MET A 272 7.68 27.25 9.10
C MET A 272 6.61 28.33 9.37
N ARG A 273 6.97 29.38 10.11
CA ARG A 273 6.04 30.49 10.42
C ARG A 273 5.65 31.26 9.16
N LYS A 274 6.61 31.55 8.28
CA LYS A 274 6.37 32.30 7.03
C LYS A 274 5.40 31.57 6.11
N ASN A 275 5.47 30.25 6.04
CA ASN A 275 4.65 29.42 5.16
C ASN A 275 3.47 28.75 5.89
N GLU A 276 3.16 29.19 7.11
CA GLU A 276 2.05 28.65 7.93
C GLU A 276 2.04 27.12 8.05
N ILE A 277 3.24 26.51 8.04
CA ILE A 277 3.40 25.05 8.08
C ILE A 277 2.96 24.55 9.45
N CYS A 278 1.84 23.83 9.47
CA CYS A 278 1.30 23.23 10.66
C CYS A 278 1.99 21.89 10.98
N HIS A 279 2.04 21.54 12.26
CA HIS A 279 2.44 20.21 12.70
C HIS A 279 1.58 19.13 12.05
N TRP A 280 2.20 17.99 11.74
CA TRP A 280 1.63 16.83 11.04
C TRP A 280 1.24 17.04 9.58
N SER A 281 1.33 18.26 9.03
CA SER A 281 1.13 18.51 7.60
C SER A 281 2.12 17.68 6.77
N VAL A 282 1.62 17.08 5.69
CA VAL A 282 2.49 16.45 4.69
C VAL A 282 2.86 17.50 3.65
N LEU A 283 4.15 17.72 3.51
CA LEU A 283 4.73 18.72 2.62
C LEU A 283 5.28 18.06 1.37
N LYS A 284 4.92 18.62 0.22
CA LYS A 284 5.59 18.36 -1.05
C LYS A 284 6.91 19.12 -1.06
N CYS A 285 7.99 18.38 -1.23
CA CYS A 285 9.35 18.90 -1.26
C CYS A 285 10.07 18.46 -2.54
N TYR A 286 10.95 19.32 -3.03
CA TYR A 286 11.98 18.93 -3.99
C TYR A 286 13.30 18.69 -3.27
N ILE A 287 13.99 17.63 -3.65
CA ILE A 287 15.30 17.26 -3.12
C ILE A 287 16.32 17.14 -4.25
N TRP A 288 17.59 17.44 -3.93
CA TRP A 288 18.70 17.35 -4.89
C TRP A 288 19.91 16.60 -4.36
N ASP A 289 20.04 16.47 -3.05
CA ASP A 289 21.20 15.88 -2.41
C ASP A 289 20.73 15.12 -1.17
N LEU A 290 20.83 13.80 -1.24
CA LEU A 290 20.49 12.86 -0.18
C LEU A 290 21.74 12.07 0.18
N ASP A 291 22.23 12.25 1.40
CA ASP A 291 23.21 11.39 2.02
C ASP A 291 22.48 10.15 2.56
N TRP A 292 22.44 9.10 1.75
CA TRP A 292 21.72 7.85 2.05
C TRP A 292 22.63 6.71 2.51
N GLU A 293 23.94 6.82 2.28
CA GLU A 293 24.93 5.81 2.68
C GLU A 293 25.33 5.94 4.15
N SER A 294 25.08 7.10 4.77
CA SER A 294 25.37 7.31 6.19
C SER A 294 24.39 6.57 7.10
N HIS A 295 24.84 6.30 8.32
CA HIS A 295 24.03 5.63 9.35
C HIS A 295 22.83 6.47 9.82
N ASP A 296 22.86 7.79 9.58
CA ASP A 296 21.77 8.72 9.87
C ASP A 296 21.45 9.52 8.61
N PRO A 297 20.64 8.96 7.69
CA PRO A 297 20.43 9.55 6.38
C PRO A 297 19.83 10.96 6.48
N LYS A 298 20.32 11.86 5.63
CA LYS A 298 19.94 13.28 5.62
C LYS A 298 19.82 13.83 4.22
N ILE A 299 18.84 14.71 4.04
CA ILE A 299 18.74 15.53 2.85
C ILE A 299 19.57 16.79 3.09
N ASN A 300 20.56 17.05 2.25
CA ASN A 300 21.43 18.22 2.38
C ASN A 300 20.80 19.45 1.70
N ARG A 301 20.02 19.23 0.63
CA ARG A 301 19.35 20.30 -0.12
C ARG A 301 17.89 19.95 -0.39
N LEU A 302 17.00 20.75 0.20
CA LEU A 302 15.55 20.60 0.10
C LEU A 302 14.87 21.96 -0.09
N GLU A 303 13.82 21.98 -0.93
CA GLU A 303 12.90 23.10 -1.07
C GLU A 303 11.48 22.63 -0.76
N VAL A 304 10.78 23.36 0.10
CA VAL A 304 9.36 23.11 0.39
C VAL A 304 8.53 23.83 -0.68
N ILE A 305 7.72 23.07 -1.40
CA ILE A 305 6.89 23.58 -2.49
C ILE A 305 5.50 23.94 -1.99
N ALA A 306 4.85 23.02 -1.28
CA ALA A 306 3.50 23.21 -0.78
C ALA A 306 3.16 22.26 0.37
N ALA A 307 2.20 22.65 1.20
CA ALA A 307 1.45 21.68 1.99
C ALA A 307 0.48 20.91 1.08
N THR A 308 0.23 19.65 1.40
CA THR A 308 -0.66 18.76 0.64
C THR A 308 -1.85 18.35 1.47
N ASP A 309 -2.88 17.85 0.79
CA ASP A 309 -4.02 17.16 1.40
C ASP A 309 -3.70 15.69 1.73
N ARG A 310 -2.50 15.20 1.41
CA ARG A 310 -2.09 13.83 1.74
C ARG A 310 -2.08 13.62 3.25
N ILE A 311 -2.61 12.48 3.66
CA ILE A 311 -2.60 12.06 5.06
C ILE A 311 -1.25 11.45 5.44
N HIS A 312 -0.61 10.75 4.50
CA HIS A 312 0.61 9.97 4.71
C HIS A 312 1.79 10.55 3.92
N PRO A 313 2.95 10.76 4.58
CA PRO A 313 4.20 11.02 3.89
C PRO A 313 4.71 9.74 3.20
N TYR A 314 5.75 9.87 2.41
CA TYR A 314 6.45 8.74 1.79
C TYR A 314 7.23 7.94 2.82
N SER A 315 7.36 6.63 2.59
CA SER A 315 8.28 5.76 3.34
C SER A 315 9.74 6.15 3.06
N TRP A 316 10.66 5.72 3.91
CA TRP A 316 12.08 5.91 3.67
C TRP A 316 12.50 5.28 2.34
N ARG A 317 12.10 4.04 2.08
CA ARG A 317 12.49 3.37 0.83
C ARG A 317 11.83 3.99 -0.38
N GLN A 318 10.64 4.57 -0.26
CA GLN A 318 10.05 5.35 -1.35
C GLN A 318 10.90 6.58 -1.68
N VAL A 319 11.32 7.35 -0.66
CA VAL A 319 12.23 8.50 -0.85
C VAL A 319 13.53 8.06 -1.51
N LEU A 320 14.15 6.99 -0.98
CA LEU A 320 15.39 6.45 -1.49
C LEU A 320 15.25 5.92 -2.92
N PHE A 321 14.18 5.18 -3.23
CA PHE A 321 13.88 4.68 -4.56
C PHE A 321 13.77 5.83 -5.56
N LEU A 322 13.01 6.89 -5.23
CA LEU A 322 12.86 8.04 -6.12
C LEU A 322 14.17 8.81 -6.32
N TYR A 323 15.07 8.80 -5.33
CA TYR A 323 16.40 9.40 -5.47
C TYR A 323 17.32 8.55 -6.33
N LEU A 324 17.42 7.25 -6.03
CA LEU A 324 18.23 6.28 -6.78
C LEU A 324 17.75 6.10 -8.22
N PHE A 325 16.45 6.25 -8.49
CA PHE A 325 15.90 6.13 -9.83
C PHE A 325 16.60 7.06 -10.84
N ASP A 326 16.96 8.28 -10.41
CA ASP A 326 17.56 9.28 -11.29
C ASP A 326 19.11 9.16 -11.35
N ILE A 327 19.76 8.51 -10.38
CA ILE A 327 21.24 8.45 -10.29
C ILE A 327 21.84 7.06 -10.49
N ASN A 328 21.18 6.01 -10.03
CA ASN A 328 21.63 4.62 -10.07
C ASN A 328 20.42 3.66 -9.92
N PRO A 329 19.56 3.57 -10.95
CA PRO A 329 18.34 2.78 -10.87
C PRO A 329 18.66 1.27 -10.86
N ILE A 330 17.93 0.52 -10.03
CA ILE A 330 17.83 -0.93 -10.20
C ILE A 330 17.12 -1.21 -11.52
N THR A 331 17.77 -1.91 -12.44
CA THR A 331 17.21 -2.26 -13.76
C THR A 331 16.60 -3.66 -13.76
N TYR A 332 15.74 -3.94 -14.74
CA TYR A 332 15.19 -5.28 -14.97
C TYR A 332 16.30 -6.36 -15.00
N GLY A 333 17.38 -6.12 -15.77
CA GLY A 333 18.47 -7.10 -15.92
C GLY A 333 19.21 -7.38 -14.61
N MET A 334 19.32 -6.38 -13.72
CA MET A 334 19.91 -6.57 -12.40
C MET A 334 19.03 -7.45 -11.50
N ILE A 335 17.71 -7.27 -11.55
CA ILE A 335 16.74 -8.11 -10.83
C ILE A 335 16.81 -9.54 -11.36
N GLU A 336 16.74 -9.72 -12.68
CA GLU A 336 16.83 -11.03 -13.33
C GLU A 336 18.12 -11.78 -12.94
N GLN A 337 19.26 -11.09 -12.93
CA GLN A 337 20.53 -11.67 -12.51
C GLN A 337 20.54 -12.07 -11.03
N ALA A 338 19.96 -11.24 -10.15
CA ALA A 338 19.89 -11.52 -8.72
C ALA A 338 19.06 -12.78 -8.43
N LEU A 339 17.88 -12.89 -9.04
CA LEU A 339 16.99 -14.04 -8.90
C LEU A 339 17.64 -15.33 -9.40
N ALA A 340 18.34 -15.29 -10.54
CA ALA A 340 19.07 -16.43 -11.10
C ALA A 340 20.19 -16.92 -10.17
N THR A 341 21.01 -15.98 -9.69
CA THR A 341 22.20 -16.30 -8.87
C THR A 341 21.80 -17.00 -7.59
N GLN A 342 20.77 -16.50 -6.91
CA GLN A 342 20.33 -17.04 -5.62
C GLN A 342 19.65 -18.42 -5.76
N MET A 343 19.01 -18.70 -6.91
CA MET A 343 18.52 -20.05 -7.21
C MET A 343 19.67 -21.07 -7.35
N GLU A 344 20.74 -20.72 -8.07
CA GLU A 344 21.90 -21.61 -8.21
C GLU A 344 22.57 -21.90 -6.86
N TYR A 345 22.66 -20.92 -5.96
CA TYR A 345 23.21 -21.12 -4.61
C TYR A 345 22.38 -22.11 -3.79
N SER A 346 21.04 -22.06 -3.91
CA SER A 346 20.16 -23.01 -3.21
C SER A 346 20.26 -24.42 -3.77
N GLU A 347 20.37 -24.59 -5.09
CA GLU A 347 20.52 -25.91 -5.72
C GLU A 347 21.88 -26.57 -5.40
N ARG A 348 22.92 -25.76 -5.14
CA ARG A 348 24.27 -26.25 -4.81
C ARG A 348 24.47 -26.58 -3.33
N MET A 349 23.51 -26.33 -2.44
CA MET A 349 23.57 -26.79 -1.04
C MET A 349 23.03 -28.22 -0.95
N PRO A 350 23.89 -29.26 -0.82
CA PRO A 350 23.42 -30.60 -0.53
C PRO A 350 22.82 -30.60 0.88
N ILE A 351 21.74 -31.35 1.08
CA ILE A 351 21.11 -31.61 2.37
C ILE A 351 22.18 -32.11 3.35
N LEU A 352 22.74 -31.19 4.14
CA LEU A 352 23.71 -31.48 5.20
C LEU A 352 23.05 -31.40 6.58
N TYR A 353 21.76 -31.73 6.71
CA TYR A 353 21.13 -31.91 8.03
C TYR A 353 20.01 -32.94 7.97
N LEU A 354 20.37 -34.22 7.89
CA LEU A 354 19.62 -35.33 8.47
C LEU A 354 20.64 -36.41 8.89
N ASN A 355 21.04 -36.36 10.16
CA ASN A 355 21.54 -37.51 10.93
C ASN A 355 21.08 -37.35 12.37
#